data_AF-F7UV29-F1
#
_entry.id   AF-F7UV29-F1
#
_cell.length_a   1.000
_cell.length_b   1.000
_cell.length_c   1.000
_cell.angle_alpha   90.00
_cell.angle_beta   90.00
_cell.angle_gamma   90.00
#
_symmetry.space_group_name_H-M   'P 1'
#
loop_
_entity.id
_entity.type
_entity.pdbx_description
1 polymer ?
#
loop_
_entity_poly.entity_id
_entity_poly.type
_entity_poly.pdbx_seq_one_letter_code
_entity_poly.pdbx_strand_id
1 'polypeptide(L)'
;MCSDIVLPGRVTAETLFNPFFCITVLTTAGYLAAVLLSRRFGPFSGRCIFYVLAGGLAAAGSLGLSSFTIVTYPGGAPLLFIACAVMFSAGNALLLIMWGELWSMLATGRVGRYLYASYAFAFVLYFALLALPHVAASIIASLFPIVSTVILRSSQHEPRRSPSQVDFEIESFSPAKIALALVSLGAVHGFVQRFLNVSGTVPSGTIEQSLAIAGIAIAALAVYMVVVQPAAEPFALYKPIMPAFVIGLVLLTLLPPENAFVGNGLMLLAIYSLDMLVMLVSTDIAFRTREPVALCFGLALLGMRTGTTIASAAVYAFTSSELLDAQTSHVAYLVCIVIVVLIGCVVFTQVDLMKLYRPKPTETTIDGTAARCAHIAEICGLTPRETEVLQLLAAGRSAPYISGELYIAESTVKHHISSIYRKIGVYDRQSLMDVVLQGAAGKGALAD
;
A
#
# COMPACT_ATOMS: atom_id res chain seq x y z
N MET A 1 0.98 -13.12 -9.63
CA MET A 1 -0.16 -13.66 -10.39
C MET A 1 0.34 -14.63 -11.45
N CYS A 2 1.19 -14.21 -12.41
CA CYS A 2 1.71 -15.10 -13.46
C CYS A 2 2.82 -16.07 -13.03
N SER A 3 2.95 -16.38 -11.74
CA SER A 3 4.03 -17.25 -11.25
C SER A 3 3.91 -18.66 -11.83
N ASP A 4 2.70 -19.18 -12.00
CA ASP A 4 2.46 -20.51 -12.61
C ASP A 4 2.71 -20.54 -14.13
N ILE A 5 2.77 -19.37 -14.79
CA ILE A 5 3.09 -19.24 -16.23
C ILE A 5 4.61 -19.18 -16.46
N VAL A 6 5.35 -18.71 -15.45
CA VAL A 6 6.79 -18.43 -15.55
C VAL A 6 7.62 -19.50 -14.85
N LEU A 7 7.04 -20.24 -13.90
CA LEU A 7 7.75 -21.23 -13.08
C LEU A 7 7.33 -22.65 -13.44
N PRO A 8 8.28 -23.61 -13.38
CA PRO A 8 7.97 -24.98 -13.73
C PRO A 8 6.92 -25.54 -12.78
N GLY A 9 5.98 -26.28 -13.35
CA GLY A 9 4.90 -26.96 -12.62
C GLY A 9 5.41 -28.04 -11.67
N ARG A 10 4.49 -28.61 -10.89
CA ARG A 10 4.72 -29.52 -9.74
C ARG A 10 5.39 -30.88 -10.05
N VAL A 11 6.03 -31.06 -11.19
CA VAL A 11 6.49 -32.38 -11.64
C VAL A 11 7.81 -32.73 -10.96
N THR A 12 7.67 -33.55 -9.90
CA THR A 12 8.64 -34.55 -9.42
C THR A 12 10.08 -34.07 -9.32
N ALA A 13 10.43 -33.45 -8.21
CA ALA A 13 11.82 -33.45 -7.79
C ALA A 13 11.89 -33.98 -6.37
N GLU A 14 12.43 -35.19 -6.22
CA GLU A 14 12.95 -35.77 -4.97
C GLU A 14 14.16 -34.96 -4.42
N THR A 15 14.21 -33.66 -4.70
CA THR A 15 15.30 -32.77 -4.33
C THR A 15 14.75 -31.65 -3.45
N LEU A 16 15.58 -31.19 -2.50
CA LEU A 16 15.33 -30.03 -1.63
C LEU A 16 15.03 -28.70 -2.37
N PHE A 17 14.95 -28.69 -3.70
CA PHE A 17 14.84 -27.49 -4.52
C PHE A 17 13.39 -27.23 -4.95
N ASN A 18 12.69 -26.33 -4.24
CA ASN A 18 11.36 -25.85 -4.63
C ASN A 18 11.45 -24.47 -5.32
N PRO A 19 11.16 -24.37 -6.64
CA PRO A 19 11.25 -23.13 -7.41
C PRO A 19 10.52 -21.93 -6.80
N PHE A 20 9.30 -22.15 -6.29
CA PHE A 20 8.48 -21.10 -5.69
C PHE A 20 9.06 -20.60 -4.37
N PHE A 21 9.68 -21.48 -3.57
CA PHE A 21 10.32 -21.08 -2.33
C PHE A 21 11.59 -20.27 -2.60
N CYS A 22 12.43 -20.75 -3.52
CA CYS A 22 13.64 -20.04 -3.94
C CYS A 22 13.34 -18.61 -4.40
N ILE A 23 12.29 -18.42 -5.21
CA ILE A 23 11.90 -17.08 -5.66
C ILE A 23 11.39 -16.21 -4.52
N THR A 24 10.68 -16.77 -3.55
CA THR A 24 10.21 -15.98 -2.41
C THR A 24 11.39 -15.47 -1.59
N VAL A 25 12.37 -16.33 -1.30
CA VAL A 25 13.63 -15.98 -0.61
C VAL A 25 14.41 -14.91 -1.39
N LEU A 26 14.60 -15.12 -2.69
CA LEU A 26 15.35 -14.20 -3.53
C LEU A 26 14.64 -12.86 -3.71
N THR A 27 13.30 -12.86 -3.74
CA THR A 27 12.50 -11.62 -3.77
C THR A 27 12.66 -10.83 -2.48
N THR A 28 12.63 -11.48 -1.31
CA THR A 28 12.93 -10.83 -0.02
C THR A 28 14.35 -10.25 -0.01
N ALA A 29 15.34 -11.01 -0.49
CA ALA A 29 16.72 -10.52 -0.60
C ALA A 29 16.85 -9.35 -1.59
N GLY A 30 16.10 -9.38 -2.70
CA GLY A 30 16.04 -8.29 -3.69
C GLY A 30 15.53 -6.98 -3.09
N TYR A 31 14.45 -7.03 -2.29
CA TYR A 31 13.96 -5.85 -1.57
C TYR A 31 14.97 -5.34 -0.54
N LEU A 32 15.61 -6.23 0.22
CA LEU A 32 16.66 -5.85 1.16
C LEU A 32 17.83 -5.15 0.45
N ALA A 33 18.29 -5.72 -0.67
CA ALA A 33 19.36 -5.14 -1.47
C ALA A 33 18.99 -3.76 -2.01
N ALA A 34 17.77 -3.59 -2.52
CA ALA A 34 17.30 -2.31 -3.04
C ALA A 34 17.14 -1.24 -1.94
N VAL A 35 16.68 -1.63 -0.73
CA VAL A 35 16.63 -0.75 0.45
C VAL A 35 18.04 -0.32 0.89
N LEU A 36 19.03 -1.22 0.89
CA LEU A 36 20.40 -0.89 1.25
C LEU A 36 21.07 0.01 0.20
N LEU A 37 20.86 -0.29 -1.09
CA LEU A 37 21.40 0.48 -2.21
C LEU A 37 20.80 1.90 -2.28
N SER A 38 19.54 2.08 -1.85
CA SER A 38 18.87 3.38 -1.93
C SER A 38 19.55 4.44 -1.05
N ARG A 39 20.21 4.04 0.03
CA ARG A 39 21.00 4.95 0.88
C ARG A 39 22.16 5.62 0.13
N ARG A 40 22.69 4.96 -0.91
CA ARG A 40 23.85 5.44 -1.68
C ARG A 40 23.47 5.95 -3.06
N PHE A 41 22.46 5.35 -3.69
CA PHE A 41 22.12 5.59 -5.09
C PHE A 41 20.70 6.14 -5.30
N GLY A 42 19.90 6.28 -4.24
CA GLY A 42 18.55 6.83 -4.31
C GLY A 42 18.54 8.36 -4.53
N PRO A 43 17.52 8.91 -5.21
CA PRO A 43 16.40 8.21 -5.84
C PRO A 43 16.80 7.51 -7.15
N PHE A 44 16.33 6.28 -7.34
CA PHE A 44 16.68 5.46 -8.52
C PHE A 44 16.05 6.00 -9.81
N SER A 45 14.84 6.53 -9.72
CA SER A 45 14.09 7.12 -10.84
C SER A 45 14.77 8.33 -11.49
N GLY A 46 15.78 8.92 -10.84
CA GLY A 46 16.55 10.05 -11.36
C GLY A 46 17.59 9.68 -12.43
N ARG A 47 17.91 8.39 -12.63
CA ARG A 47 18.95 7.98 -13.59
C ARG A 47 18.42 6.99 -14.61
N CYS A 48 18.65 7.27 -15.90
CA CYS A 48 18.21 6.40 -17.00
C CYS A 48 18.72 4.96 -16.90
N ILE A 49 19.92 4.76 -16.34
CA ILE A 49 20.51 3.42 -16.18
C ILE A 49 19.63 2.48 -15.35
N PHE A 50 18.94 2.99 -14.31
CA PHE A 50 18.10 2.16 -13.45
C PHE A 50 16.83 1.68 -14.14
N TYR A 51 16.31 2.40 -15.15
CA TYR A 51 15.19 1.92 -15.97
C TYR A 51 15.58 0.71 -16.82
N VAL A 52 16.77 0.77 -17.43
CA VAL A 52 17.31 -0.33 -18.23
C VAL A 52 17.60 -1.53 -17.35
N LEU A 53 18.21 -1.31 -16.18
CA LEU A 53 18.49 -2.37 -15.22
C LEU A 53 17.20 -3.01 -14.68
N ALA A 54 16.24 -2.23 -14.20
CA ALA A 54 15.01 -2.75 -13.62
C ALA A 54 14.20 -3.58 -14.62
N GLY A 55 13.95 -3.02 -15.81
CA GLY A 55 13.16 -3.69 -16.86
C GLY A 55 13.92 -4.85 -17.50
N GLY A 56 15.20 -4.66 -17.82
CA GLY A 56 16.05 -5.66 -18.46
C GLY A 56 16.28 -6.88 -17.57
N LEU A 57 16.65 -6.68 -16.30
CA LEU A 57 16.86 -7.79 -15.36
C LEU A 57 15.56 -8.55 -15.08
N ALA A 58 14.45 -7.84 -14.87
CA ALA A 58 13.15 -8.48 -14.61
C ALA A 58 12.64 -9.27 -15.82
N ALA A 59 12.76 -8.74 -17.03
CA ALA A 59 12.32 -9.41 -18.26
C ALA A 59 13.23 -10.59 -18.62
N ALA A 60 14.55 -10.41 -18.59
CA ALA A 60 15.50 -11.49 -18.85
C ALA A 60 15.38 -12.61 -17.81
N GLY A 61 15.20 -12.25 -16.53
CA GLY A 61 14.93 -13.22 -15.47
C GLY A 61 13.62 -13.97 -15.67
N SER A 62 12.53 -13.29 -16.03
CA SER A 62 11.24 -13.92 -16.33
C SER A 62 11.33 -14.88 -17.51
N LEU A 63 11.98 -14.46 -18.60
CA LEU A 63 12.15 -15.28 -19.79
C LEU A 63 13.02 -16.50 -19.48
N GLY A 64 14.12 -16.31 -18.76
CA GLY A 64 15.00 -17.38 -18.31
C GLY A 64 14.28 -18.39 -17.42
N LEU A 65 13.49 -17.94 -16.45
CA LEU A 65 12.66 -18.81 -15.61
C LEU A 65 11.63 -19.60 -16.44
N SER A 66 10.99 -18.93 -17.41
CA SER A 66 10.01 -19.58 -18.28
C SER A 66 10.62 -20.67 -19.16
N SER A 67 11.89 -20.56 -19.55
CA SER A 67 12.56 -21.59 -20.36
C SER A 67 12.67 -22.93 -19.62
N PHE A 68 12.77 -22.92 -18.29
CA PHE A 68 12.78 -24.15 -17.47
C PHE A 68 11.41 -24.85 -17.43
N THR A 69 10.33 -24.15 -17.75
CA THR A 69 8.99 -24.74 -17.88
C THR A 69 8.83 -25.50 -19.20
N ILE A 70 9.44 -24.99 -20.27
CA ILE A 70 9.29 -25.49 -21.64
C ILE A 70 10.21 -26.69 -21.90
N VAL A 71 11.41 -26.69 -21.32
CA VAL A 71 12.45 -27.70 -21.63
C VAL A 71 12.36 -28.97 -20.78
N THR A 72 11.40 -29.08 -19.84
CA THR A 72 11.24 -30.21 -18.88
C THR A 72 12.48 -30.42 -18.03
N TYR A 73 12.47 -29.94 -16.79
CA TYR A 73 13.61 -29.93 -15.86
C TYR A 73 14.05 -31.36 -15.43
N PRO A 74 15.23 -31.86 -15.84
CA PRO A 74 15.80 -33.08 -15.29
C PRO A 74 17.08 -32.70 -14.54
N GLY A 75 16.99 -31.87 -13.50
CA GLY A 75 18.08 -31.61 -12.55
C GLY A 75 19.40 -30.99 -13.08
N GLY A 76 19.51 -30.60 -14.35
CA GLY A 76 20.80 -30.32 -14.99
C GLY A 76 21.45 -28.94 -14.75
N ALA A 77 20.73 -27.93 -14.21
CA ALA A 77 21.28 -26.57 -14.10
C ALA A 77 20.69 -25.70 -12.96
N PRO A 78 20.80 -26.10 -11.68
CA PRO A 78 20.26 -25.33 -10.55
C PRO A 78 20.88 -23.93 -10.44
N LEU A 79 22.16 -23.77 -10.79
CA LEU A 79 22.84 -22.47 -10.79
C LEU A 79 22.24 -21.49 -11.81
N LEU A 80 21.87 -21.97 -13.00
CA LEU A 80 21.26 -21.13 -14.02
C LEU A 80 19.85 -20.69 -13.61
N PHE A 81 19.07 -21.58 -12.98
CA PHE A 81 17.78 -21.21 -12.40
C PHE A 81 17.94 -20.13 -11.33
N ILE A 82 18.88 -20.32 -10.39
CA ILE A 82 19.15 -19.34 -9.33
C ILE A 82 19.58 -18.00 -9.94
N ALA A 83 20.43 -17.99 -10.98
CA ALA A 83 20.82 -16.77 -11.67
C ALA A 83 19.61 -16.04 -12.29
N CYS A 84 18.72 -16.76 -13.00
CA CYS A 84 17.51 -16.18 -13.56
C CYS A 84 16.57 -15.64 -12.47
N ALA A 85 16.43 -16.37 -11.35
CA ALA A 85 15.62 -15.97 -10.22
C ALA A 85 16.18 -14.73 -9.50
N VAL A 86 17.52 -14.61 -9.37
CA VAL A 86 18.19 -13.41 -8.84
C VAL A 86 17.93 -12.21 -9.74
N MET A 87 18.10 -12.37 -11.06
CA MET A 87 17.83 -11.31 -12.03
C MET A 87 16.38 -10.84 -11.95
N PHE A 88 15.43 -11.79 -11.95
CA PHE A 88 14.00 -11.48 -11.79
C PHE A 88 13.72 -10.71 -10.50
N SER A 89 14.21 -11.22 -9.37
CA SER A 89 13.96 -10.66 -8.04
C SER A 89 14.55 -9.27 -7.87
N ALA A 90 15.79 -9.05 -8.33
CA ALA A 90 16.45 -7.76 -8.27
C ALA A 90 15.78 -6.73 -9.19
N GLY A 91 15.47 -7.12 -10.42
CA GLY A 91 14.78 -6.25 -11.38
C GLY A 91 13.39 -5.86 -10.90
N ASN A 92 12.61 -6.82 -10.40
CA ASN A 92 11.26 -6.59 -9.88
C ASN A 92 11.27 -5.68 -8.64
N ALA A 93 12.20 -5.90 -7.70
CA ALA A 93 12.34 -5.05 -6.52
C ALA A 93 12.70 -3.60 -6.88
N LEU A 94 13.66 -3.40 -7.79
CA LEU A 94 14.03 -2.08 -8.30
C LEU A 94 12.84 -1.40 -8.98
N LEU A 95 12.15 -2.12 -9.88
CA LEU A 95 11.00 -1.58 -10.62
C LEU A 95 9.89 -1.10 -9.68
N LEU A 96 9.55 -1.89 -8.68
CA LEU A 96 8.48 -1.55 -7.74
C LEU A 96 8.87 -0.35 -6.87
N ILE A 97 10.12 -0.25 -6.42
CA ILE A 97 10.60 0.91 -5.65
C ILE A 97 10.59 2.18 -6.51
N MET A 98 10.98 2.10 -7.79
CA MET A 98 10.92 3.24 -8.70
C MET A 98 9.48 3.71 -8.96
N TRP A 99 8.52 2.77 -9.04
CA TRP A 99 7.10 3.11 -9.06
C TRP A 99 6.66 3.82 -7.77
N GLY A 100 7.12 3.33 -6.61
CA GLY A 100 6.89 3.99 -5.32
C GLY A 100 7.41 5.43 -5.28
N GLU A 101 8.63 5.67 -5.78
CA GLU A 101 9.21 7.01 -5.90
C GLU A 101 8.33 7.94 -6.75
N LEU A 102 7.82 7.46 -7.88
CA LEU A 102 6.90 8.25 -8.72
C LEU A 102 5.58 8.54 -7.99
N TRP A 103 4.96 7.53 -7.39
CA TRP A 103 3.68 7.67 -6.68
C TRP A 103 3.74 8.67 -5.54
N SER A 104 4.84 8.70 -4.78
CA SER A 104 5.01 9.69 -3.71
C SER A 104 5.01 11.14 -4.22
N MET A 105 5.43 11.37 -5.47
CA MET A 105 5.51 12.70 -6.05
C MET A 105 4.21 13.14 -6.71
N LEU A 106 3.23 12.25 -6.92
CA LEU A 106 1.97 12.58 -7.59
C LEU A 106 0.91 13.06 -6.59
N ALA A 107 -0.05 13.86 -7.05
CA ALA A 107 -1.11 14.40 -6.19
C ALA A 107 -1.98 13.30 -5.55
N THR A 108 -2.15 13.37 -4.22
CA THR A 108 -2.95 12.45 -3.42
C THR A 108 -4.42 12.47 -3.85
N GLY A 109 -5.02 11.28 -4.02
CA GLY A 109 -6.39 11.06 -4.51
C GLY A 109 -6.50 10.73 -6.01
N ARG A 110 -5.50 11.06 -6.83
CA ARG A 110 -5.38 10.50 -8.19
C ARG A 110 -4.64 9.17 -8.18
N VAL A 111 -3.56 9.08 -7.40
CA VAL A 111 -2.72 7.89 -7.30
C VAL A 111 -3.51 6.68 -6.79
N GLY A 112 -4.32 6.85 -5.75
CA GLY A 112 -5.20 5.80 -5.25
C GLY A 112 -6.07 5.25 -6.36
N ARG A 113 -6.83 6.12 -7.05
CA ARG A 113 -7.76 5.72 -8.12
C ARG A 113 -7.12 4.86 -9.20
N TYR A 114 -5.95 5.28 -9.68
CA TYR A 114 -5.21 4.49 -10.65
C TYR A 114 -4.63 3.21 -10.05
N LEU A 115 -4.24 3.21 -8.77
CA LEU A 115 -3.72 2.04 -8.09
C LEU A 115 -4.76 0.92 -8.01
N TYR A 116 -5.96 1.16 -7.47
CA TYR A 116 -6.97 0.09 -7.38
C TYR A 116 -7.53 -0.31 -8.75
N ALA A 117 -7.66 0.62 -9.70
CA ALA A 117 -8.00 0.28 -11.08
C ALA A 117 -6.92 -0.62 -11.74
N SER A 118 -5.63 -0.35 -11.47
CA SER A 118 -4.53 -1.15 -12.01
C SER A 118 -4.53 -2.59 -11.47
N TYR A 119 -4.89 -2.78 -10.20
CA TYR A 119 -5.01 -4.12 -9.61
C TYR A 119 -6.16 -4.90 -10.25
N ALA A 120 -7.33 -4.28 -10.45
CA ALA A 120 -8.43 -4.91 -11.16
C ALA A 120 -8.04 -5.27 -12.61
N PHE A 121 -7.35 -4.35 -13.30
CA PHE A 121 -6.85 -4.59 -14.66
C PHE A 121 -5.81 -5.72 -14.73
N ALA A 122 -4.97 -5.88 -13.70
CA ALA A 122 -4.00 -6.97 -13.64
C ALA A 122 -4.64 -8.36 -13.64
N PHE A 123 -5.83 -8.53 -13.02
CA PHE A 123 -6.58 -9.78 -13.11
C PHE A 123 -7.10 -10.04 -14.52
N VAL A 124 -7.58 -9.01 -15.23
CA VAL A 124 -8.00 -9.14 -16.63
C VAL A 124 -6.83 -9.61 -17.50
N LEU A 125 -5.66 -9.00 -17.34
CA LEU A 125 -4.44 -9.43 -18.04
C LEU A 125 -4.05 -10.87 -17.69
N TYR A 126 -4.12 -11.25 -16.41
CA TYR A 126 -3.81 -12.61 -15.98
C TYR A 126 -4.72 -13.66 -16.65
N PHE A 127 -6.04 -13.46 -16.64
CA PHE A 127 -6.98 -14.38 -17.30
C PHE A 127 -6.86 -14.38 -18.82
N ALA A 128 -6.54 -13.23 -19.43
CA ALA A 128 -6.24 -13.16 -20.85
C ALA A 128 -4.98 -13.99 -21.21
N LEU A 129 -3.95 -13.97 -20.36
CA LEU A 129 -2.76 -14.81 -20.55
C LEU A 129 -3.05 -16.30 -20.35
N LEU A 130 -3.91 -16.67 -19.39
CA LEU A 130 -4.32 -18.07 -19.20
C LEU A 130 -5.05 -18.65 -20.40
N ALA A 131 -5.75 -17.82 -21.20
CA ALA A 131 -6.41 -18.26 -22.42
C ALA A 131 -5.45 -18.51 -23.59
N LEU A 132 -4.18 -18.10 -23.48
CA LEU A 132 -3.18 -18.26 -24.53
C LEU A 132 -2.38 -19.56 -24.36
N PRO A 133 -1.79 -20.10 -25.45
CA PRO A 133 -0.81 -21.19 -25.35
C PRO A 133 0.34 -20.79 -24.41
N HIS A 134 0.79 -21.74 -23.56
CA HIS A 134 1.77 -21.48 -22.51
C HIS A 134 3.02 -20.72 -23.00
N VAL A 135 3.57 -21.09 -24.17
CA VAL A 135 4.76 -20.43 -24.74
C VAL A 135 4.47 -18.94 -25.05
N ALA A 136 3.32 -18.65 -25.66
CA ALA A 136 2.93 -17.28 -25.94
C ALA A 136 2.68 -16.49 -24.64
N ALA A 137 2.01 -17.10 -23.67
CA ALA A 137 1.75 -16.51 -22.37
C ALA A 137 3.07 -16.17 -21.63
N SER A 138 4.06 -17.06 -21.63
CA SER A 138 5.37 -16.85 -21.03
C SER A 138 6.16 -15.72 -21.69
N ILE A 139 6.14 -15.63 -23.03
CA ILE A 139 6.81 -14.55 -23.77
C ILE A 139 6.16 -13.21 -23.41
N ILE A 140 4.82 -13.12 -23.46
CA ILE A 140 4.10 -11.88 -23.17
C ILE A 140 4.30 -11.46 -21.70
N ALA A 141 4.22 -12.41 -20.75
CA ALA A 141 4.46 -12.14 -19.34
C ALA A 141 5.88 -11.60 -19.09
N SER A 142 6.88 -12.10 -19.83
CA SER A 142 8.27 -11.65 -19.75
C SER A 142 8.48 -10.24 -20.32
N LEU A 143 7.57 -9.74 -21.16
CA LEU A 143 7.61 -8.39 -21.70
C LEU A 143 6.98 -7.35 -20.77
N PHE A 144 6.11 -7.75 -19.83
CA PHE A 144 5.45 -6.82 -18.91
C PHE A 144 6.42 -5.92 -18.11
N PRO A 145 7.57 -6.39 -17.60
CA PRO A 145 8.50 -5.51 -16.91
C PRO A 145 9.11 -4.43 -17.81
N ILE A 146 9.34 -4.72 -19.11
CA ILE A 146 9.81 -3.73 -20.08
C ILE A 146 8.72 -2.71 -20.39
N VAL A 147 7.48 -3.17 -20.61
CA VAL A 147 6.35 -2.28 -20.83
C VAL A 147 6.15 -1.37 -19.62
N SER A 148 6.23 -1.92 -18.41
CA SER A 148 6.13 -1.18 -17.15
C SER A 148 7.23 -0.13 -16.99
N THR A 149 8.49 -0.41 -17.34
CA THR A 149 9.55 0.60 -17.29
C THR A 149 9.42 1.69 -18.32
N VAL A 150 8.93 1.37 -19.53
CA VAL A 150 8.66 2.37 -20.58
C VAL A 150 7.56 3.32 -20.12
N ILE A 151 6.46 2.77 -19.57
CA ILE A 151 5.36 3.56 -19.01
C ILE A 151 5.88 4.44 -17.87
N LEU A 152 6.60 3.87 -16.91
CA LEU A 152 7.17 4.61 -15.78
C LEU A 152 8.05 5.78 -16.24
N ARG A 153 8.88 5.57 -17.26
CA ARG A 153 9.74 6.63 -17.82
C ARG A 153 8.92 7.73 -18.49
N SER A 154 7.88 7.36 -19.24
CA SER A 154 7.00 8.34 -19.89
C SER A 154 6.26 9.22 -18.88
N SER A 155 5.84 8.64 -17.76
CA SER A 155 5.07 9.32 -16.70
C SER A 155 5.89 10.27 -15.82
N GLN A 156 7.21 10.40 -16.03
CA GLN A 156 8.04 11.33 -15.25
C GLN A 156 7.70 12.82 -15.45
N HIS A 157 6.97 13.13 -16.52
CA HIS A 157 6.55 14.49 -16.88
C HIS A 157 5.23 14.91 -16.21
N GLU A 158 4.55 14.00 -15.52
CA GLU A 158 3.31 14.33 -14.79
C GLU A 158 3.57 15.41 -13.71
N PRO A 159 2.61 16.32 -13.49
CA PRO A 159 2.75 17.40 -12.53
C PRO A 159 2.90 16.84 -11.12
N ARG A 160 3.97 17.29 -10.44
CA ARG A 160 4.33 16.82 -9.11
C ARG A 160 3.58 17.60 -8.04
N ARG A 161 3.27 16.92 -6.94
CA ARG A 161 2.70 17.49 -5.72
C ARG A 161 3.66 18.53 -5.15
N SER A 162 3.14 19.71 -4.83
CA SER A 162 3.88 20.68 -4.03
C SER A 162 4.01 20.17 -2.59
N PRO A 163 5.18 20.27 -1.93
CA PRO A 163 5.34 19.87 -0.55
C PRO A 163 4.26 20.54 0.32
N SER A 164 3.55 19.75 1.12
CA SER A 164 2.52 20.30 2.01
C SER A 164 3.17 21.27 2.99
N GLN A 165 2.62 22.47 3.11
CA GLN A 165 3.05 23.46 4.11
C GLN A 165 2.59 23.10 5.54
N VAL A 166 1.74 22.07 5.67
CA VAL A 166 1.27 21.55 6.95
C VAL A 166 2.18 20.41 7.35
N ASP A 167 2.95 20.61 8.43
CA ASP A 167 3.72 19.55 9.06
C ASP A 167 2.73 18.53 9.67
N PHE A 168 3.02 17.24 9.57
CA PHE A 168 2.24 16.19 10.23
C PHE A 168 3.01 15.68 11.45
N GLU A 169 2.39 15.49 12.62
CA GLU A 169 2.96 14.65 13.67
C GLU A 169 2.59 13.28 13.20
N ILE A 170 3.59 12.48 12.86
CA ILE A 170 3.44 11.08 13.17
C ILE A 170 3.55 11.03 14.69
N GLU A 171 2.42 11.28 15.38
CA GLU A 171 2.23 11.00 16.82
C GLU A 171 2.94 9.67 17.09
N SER A 172 3.74 9.60 18.16
CA SER A 172 4.67 8.52 18.58
C SER A 172 4.18 7.08 18.32
N PHE A 173 4.05 6.72 17.06
CA PHE A 173 3.57 5.43 16.63
C PHE A 173 4.80 4.56 16.49
N SER A 174 4.85 3.48 17.25
CA SER A 174 5.98 2.57 17.21
C SER A 174 6.07 1.94 15.82
N PRO A 175 7.13 2.23 15.02
CA PRO A 175 7.32 1.58 13.72
C PRO A 175 7.40 0.05 13.86
N ALA A 176 7.79 -0.43 15.05
CA ALA A 176 7.78 -1.84 15.40
C ALA A 176 6.37 -2.46 15.36
N LYS A 177 5.30 -1.72 15.71
CA LYS A 177 3.92 -2.22 15.57
C LYS A 177 3.53 -2.41 14.12
N ILE A 178 3.87 -1.46 13.23
CA ILE A 178 3.61 -1.60 11.78
C ILE A 178 4.40 -2.79 11.24
N ALA A 179 5.70 -2.87 11.56
CA ALA A 179 6.55 -3.97 11.13
C ALA A 179 6.01 -5.32 11.62
N LEU A 180 5.61 -5.42 12.89
CA LEU A 180 5.00 -6.63 13.45
C LEU A 180 3.71 -7.00 12.72
N ALA A 181 2.82 -6.04 12.46
CA ALA A 181 1.58 -6.28 11.72
C ALA A 181 1.86 -6.78 10.29
N LEU A 182 2.75 -6.11 9.55
CA LEU A 182 3.08 -6.48 8.17
C LEU A 182 3.77 -7.84 8.07
N VAL A 183 4.74 -8.11 8.96
CA VAL A 183 5.42 -9.41 9.03
C VAL A 183 4.41 -10.51 9.35
N SER A 184 3.52 -10.29 10.31
CA SER A 184 2.61 -11.34 10.76
C SER A 184 1.48 -11.60 9.76
N LEU A 185 0.91 -10.56 9.13
CA LEU A 185 -0.06 -10.73 8.03
C LEU A 185 0.59 -11.37 6.80
N GLY A 186 1.81 -10.98 6.47
CA GLY A 186 2.61 -11.62 5.43
C GLY A 186 2.91 -13.09 5.75
N ALA A 187 3.17 -13.42 7.02
CA ALA A 187 3.38 -14.79 7.48
C ALA A 187 2.11 -15.64 7.36
N VAL A 188 0.95 -15.12 7.76
CA VAL A 188 -0.34 -15.83 7.59
C VAL A 188 -0.61 -16.11 6.11
N HIS A 189 -0.42 -15.12 5.23
CA HIS A 189 -0.56 -15.31 3.79
C HIS A 189 0.44 -16.35 3.25
N GLY A 190 1.71 -16.24 3.62
CA GLY A 190 2.76 -17.18 3.19
C GLY A 190 2.52 -18.61 3.67
N PHE A 191 2.04 -18.78 4.90
CA PHE A 191 1.63 -20.07 5.44
C PHE A 191 0.53 -20.70 4.59
N VAL A 192 -0.59 -19.99 4.41
CA VAL A 192 -1.76 -20.51 3.67
C VAL A 192 -1.38 -20.84 2.23
N GLN A 193 -0.73 -19.93 1.52
CA GLN A 193 -0.34 -20.16 0.12
C GLN A 193 0.63 -21.33 0.00
N ARG A 194 1.61 -21.43 0.91
CA ARG A 194 2.59 -22.51 0.84
C ARG A 194 1.97 -23.86 1.20
N PHE A 195 1.14 -23.90 2.23
CA PHE A 195 0.48 -25.12 2.66
C PHE A 195 -0.44 -25.65 1.55
N LEU A 196 -1.32 -24.82 0.98
CA LEU A 196 -2.18 -25.23 -0.14
C LEU A 196 -1.38 -25.68 -1.39
N ASN A 197 -0.17 -25.17 -1.56
CA ASN A 197 0.69 -25.57 -2.67
C ASN A 197 1.38 -26.93 -2.45
N VAL A 198 1.80 -27.23 -1.21
CA VAL A 198 2.65 -28.39 -0.87
C VAL A 198 1.85 -29.56 -0.27
N SER A 199 0.70 -29.31 0.34
CA SER A 199 -0.08 -30.32 1.07
C SER A 199 -0.63 -31.44 0.19
N GLY A 200 -0.79 -31.19 -1.12
CA GLY A 200 -1.45 -32.12 -2.03
C GLY A 200 -2.95 -32.35 -1.75
N THR A 201 -3.54 -31.60 -0.81
CA THR A 201 -4.92 -31.82 -0.34
C THR A 201 -5.98 -31.20 -1.25
N VAL A 202 -5.61 -30.18 -2.03
CA VAL A 202 -6.54 -29.43 -2.88
C VAL A 202 -6.41 -29.82 -4.36
N PRO A 203 -7.53 -29.86 -5.12
CA PRO A 203 -7.52 -30.21 -6.54
C PRO A 203 -6.62 -29.31 -7.39
N SER A 204 -6.14 -29.84 -8.52
CA SER A 204 -5.50 -29.05 -9.58
C SER A 204 -6.48 -28.00 -10.11
N GLY A 205 -6.09 -26.73 -10.11
CA GLY A 205 -6.94 -25.59 -10.53
C GLY A 205 -7.49 -24.74 -9.37
N THR A 206 -7.36 -25.18 -8.12
CA THR A 206 -7.83 -24.42 -6.93
C THR A 206 -7.25 -23.00 -6.89
N ILE A 207 -5.97 -22.82 -7.27
CA ILE A 207 -5.29 -21.52 -7.26
C ILE A 207 -5.91 -20.57 -8.30
N GLU A 208 -6.17 -21.05 -9.52
CA GLU A 208 -6.78 -20.27 -10.60
C GLU A 208 -8.21 -19.84 -10.23
N GLN A 209 -8.99 -20.76 -9.65
CA GLN A 209 -10.34 -20.46 -9.14
C GLN A 209 -10.30 -19.46 -7.98
N SER A 210 -9.30 -19.56 -7.09
CA SER A 210 -9.09 -18.61 -5.99
C SER A 210 -8.79 -17.20 -6.53
N LEU A 211 -7.95 -17.12 -7.57
CA LEU A 211 -7.63 -15.86 -8.24
C LEU A 211 -8.85 -15.29 -8.96
N ALA A 212 -9.77 -16.12 -9.47
CA ALA A 212 -11.00 -15.63 -10.08
C ALA A 212 -11.91 -14.94 -9.06
N ILE A 213 -12.10 -15.57 -7.90
CA ILE A 213 -12.86 -14.98 -6.78
C ILE A 213 -12.20 -13.69 -6.30
N ALA A 214 -10.88 -13.70 -6.09
CA ALA A 214 -10.14 -12.51 -5.68
C ALA A 214 -10.26 -11.38 -6.71
N GLY A 215 -10.17 -11.70 -8.01
CA GLY A 215 -10.30 -10.75 -9.09
C GLY A 215 -11.67 -10.09 -9.16
N ILE A 216 -12.75 -10.88 -9.01
CA ILE A 216 -14.12 -10.35 -8.95
C ILE A 216 -14.28 -9.43 -7.74
N ALA A 217 -13.79 -9.84 -6.57
CA ALA A 217 -13.91 -9.04 -5.35
C ALA A 217 -13.08 -7.75 -5.41
N ILE A 218 -11.88 -7.80 -5.99
CA ILE A 218 -11.02 -6.62 -6.19
C ILE A 218 -11.61 -5.68 -7.25
N ALA A 219 -12.21 -6.22 -8.32
CA ALA A 219 -12.93 -5.40 -9.29
C ALA A 219 -14.13 -4.70 -8.64
N ALA A 220 -14.91 -5.40 -7.81
CA ALA A 220 -16.01 -4.81 -7.06
C ALA A 220 -15.52 -3.72 -6.10
N LEU A 221 -14.41 -3.96 -5.38
CA LEU A 221 -13.78 -2.97 -4.51
C LEU A 221 -13.30 -1.74 -5.30
N ALA A 222 -12.67 -1.96 -6.46
CA ALA A 222 -12.20 -0.88 -7.33
C ALA A 222 -13.37 -0.03 -7.85
N VAL A 223 -14.47 -0.67 -8.29
CA VAL A 223 -15.70 0.03 -8.72
C VAL A 223 -16.27 0.84 -7.55
N TYR A 224 -16.38 0.24 -6.36
CA TYR A 224 -16.84 0.94 -5.15
C TYR A 224 -16.00 2.19 -4.87
N MET A 225 -14.67 2.09 -4.93
CA MET A 225 -13.77 3.22 -4.69
C MET A 225 -13.91 4.34 -5.72
N VAL A 226 -14.11 3.98 -7.01
CA VAL A 226 -14.27 4.95 -8.09
C VAL A 226 -15.63 5.66 -8.03
N VAL A 227 -16.69 4.93 -7.67
CA VAL A 227 -18.07 5.46 -7.62
C VAL A 227 -18.32 6.27 -6.37
N VAL A 228 -17.97 5.73 -5.19
CA VAL A 228 -18.29 6.35 -3.90
C VAL A 228 -17.31 7.47 -3.54
N GLN A 229 -16.07 7.41 -4.03
CA GLN A 229 -15.02 8.40 -3.76
C GLN A 229 -14.92 8.74 -2.27
N PRO A 230 -14.62 7.76 -1.41
CA PRO A 230 -14.62 7.97 0.03
C PRO A 230 -13.63 9.07 0.41
N ALA A 231 -14.06 10.00 1.27
CA ALA A 231 -13.25 11.13 1.73
C ALA A 231 -11.90 10.70 2.33
N ALA A 232 -11.81 9.47 2.83
CA ALA A 232 -10.61 8.91 3.42
C ALA A 232 -10.29 7.54 2.78
N GLU A 233 -9.68 7.55 1.60
CA GLU A 233 -9.37 6.36 0.79
C GLU A 233 -8.63 5.24 1.55
N PRO A 234 -7.57 5.52 2.35
CA PRO A 234 -6.85 4.48 3.09
C PRO A 234 -7.76 3.69 4.05
N PHE A 235 -8.76 4.34 4.63
CA PHE A 235 -9.68 3.69 5.57
C PHE A 235 -10.66 2.79 4.85
N ALA A 236 -11.17 3.23 3.70
CA ALA A 236 -12.02 2.40 2.87
C ALA A 236 -11.26 1.15 2.38
N LEU A 237 -9.95 1.26 2.11
CA LEU A 237 -9.09 0.12 1.73
C LEU A 237 -8.81 -0.80 2.92
N TYR A 238 -8.63 -0.25 4.11
CA TYR A 238 -8.33 -1.05 5.31
C TYR A 238 -9.53 -1.87 5.79
N LYS A 239 -10.75 -1.32 5.74
CA LYS A 239 -11.98 -1.96 6.25
C LYS A 239 -12.18 -3.42 5.82
N PRO A 240 -12.06 -3.80 4.54
CA PRO A 240 -12.28 -5.18 4.12
C PRO A 240 -11.11 -6.14 4.48
N ILE A 241 -9.92 -5.66 4.81
CA ILE A 241 -8.71 -6.49 4.94
C ILE A 241 -8.87 -7.53 6.06
N MET A 242 -9.10 -7.09 7.30
CA MET A 242 -9.15 -8.00 8.45
C MET A 242 -10.33 -8.99 8.36
N PRO A 243 -11.58 -8.57 8.02
CA PRO A 243 -12.67 -9.50 7.81
C PRO A 243 -12.39 -10.52 6.70
N ALA A 244 -11.79 -10.10 5.58
CA ALA A 244 -11.48 -11.02 4.49
C ALA A 244 -10.44 -12.08 4.89
N PHE A 245 -9.41 -11.71 5.67
CA PHE A 245 -8.46 -12.68 6.25
C PHE A 245 -9.18 -13.69 7.17
N VAL A 246 -9.97 -13.20 8.13
CA VAL A 246 -10.63 -14.07 9.11
C VAL A 246 -11.65 -14.98 8.44
N ILE A 247 -12.54 -14.44 7.60
CA ILE A 247 -13.55 -15.22 6.89
C ILE A 247 -12.86 -16.21 5.94
N GLY A 248 -11.81 -15.80 5.24
CA GLY A 248 -11.03 -16.69 4.37
C GLY A 248 -10.47 -17.90 5.12
N LEU A 249 -9.84 -17.68 6.28
CA LEU A 249 -9.31 -18.75 7.13
C LEU A 249 -10.40 -19.63 7.75
N VAL A 250 -11.53 -19.05 8.16
CA VAL A 250 -12.69 -19.81 8.66
C VAL A 250 -13.25 -20.70 7.57
N LEU A 251 -13.42 -20.19 6.35
CA LEU A 251 -13.88 -20.98 5.21
C LEU A 251 -12.89 -22.08 4.84
N LEU A 252 -11.58 -21.82 4.91
CA LEU A 252 -10.56 -22.87 4.71
C LEU A 252 -10.60 -23.96 5.80
N THR A 253 -11.11 -23.64 6.98
CA THR A 253 -11.25 -24.58 8.09
C THR A 253 -12.53 -25.42 7.96
N LEU A 254 -13.62 -24.82 7.47
CA LEU A 254 -14.95 -25.42 7.45
C LEU A 254 -15.31 -26.11 6.13
N LEU A 255 -14.82 -25.60 5.01
CA LEU A 255 -15.18 -26.12 3.69
C LEU A 255 -14.35 -27.36 3.34
N PRO A 256 -14.94 -28.30 2.57
CA PRO A 256 -14.18 -29.42 2.03
C PRO A 256 -13.08 -28.92 1.07
N PRO A 257 -12.00 -29.72 0.84
CA PRO A 257 -10.87 -29.30 0.02
C PRO A 257 -11.23 -28.88 -1.41
N GLU A 258 -12.29 -29.44 -1.98
CA GLU A 258 -12.84 -29.07 -3.30
C GLU A 258 -13.31 -27.61 -3.36
N ASN A 259 -13.79 -27.07 -2.23
CA ASN A 259 -14.31 -25.71 -2.11
C ASN A 259 -13.32 -24.75 -1.42
N ALA A 260 -12.08 -25.19 -1.18
CA ALA A 260 -11.04 -24.38 -0.54
C ALA A 260 -10.71 -23.10 -1.34
N PHE A 261 -11.00 -23.07 -2.64
CA PHE A 261 -10.78 -21.90 -3.50
C PHE A 261 -11.56 -20.66 -3.04
N VAL A 262 -12.71 -20.83 -2.37
CA VAL A 262 -13.50 -19.71 -1.84
C VAL A 262 -12.79 -19.03 -0.68
N GLY A 263 -12.33 -19.83 0.29
CA GLY A 263 -11.58 -19.31 1.44
C GLY A 263 -10.25 -18.70 1.01
N ASN A 264 -9.51 -19.37 0.11
CA ASN A 264 -8.27 -18.84 -0.44
C ASN A 264 -8.47 -17.59 -1.31
N GLY A 265 -9.60 -17.49 -2.03
CA GLY A 265 -9.96 -16.29 -2.79
C GLY A 265 -10.15 -15.05 -1.90
N LEU A 266 -10.80 -15.21 -0.73
CA LEU A 266 -10.91 -14.13 0.26
C LEU A 266 -9.55 -13.79 0.90
N MET A 267 -8.71 -14.78 1.15
CA MET A 267 -7.32 -14.56 1.58
C MET A 267 -6.52 -13.73 0.57
N LEU A 268 -6.72 -13.98 -0.73
CA LEU A 268 -6.09 -13.23 -1.82
C LEU A 268 -6.66 -11.82 -1.94
N LEU A 269 -7.98 -11.62 -1.77
CA LEU A 269 -8.58 -10.29 -1.65
C LEU A 269 -7.92 -9.50 -0.52
N ALA A 270 -7.75 -10.12 0.65
CA ALA A 270 -7.20 -9.48 1.83
C ALA A 270 -5.74 -9.03 1.63
N ILE A 271 -4.87 -9.92 1.12
CA ILE A 271 -3.46 -9.59 0.88
C ILE A 271 -3.27 -8.56 -0.23
N TYR A 272 -4.02 -8.62 -1.33
CA TYR A 272 -3.89 -7.62 -2.39
C TYR A 272 -4.42 -6.26 -1.95
N SER A 273 -5.48 -6.24 -1.14
CA SER A 273 -5.96 -5.01 -0.49
C SER A 273 -4.93 -4.44 0.49
N LEU A 274 -4.24 -5.30 1.23
CA LEU A 274 -3.13 -4.91 2.09
C LEU A 274 -1.93 -4.38 1.31
N ASP A 275 -1.53 -5.03 0.21
CA ASP A 275 -0.48 -4.54 -0.68
C ASP A 275 -0.83 -3.14 -1.21
N MET A 276 -2.05 -2.92 -1.70
CA MET A 276 -2.52 -1.60 -2.14
C MET A 276 -2.47 -0.56 -1.01
N LEU A 277 -2.94 -0.92 0.18
CA LEU A 277 -2.91 -0.03 1.35
C LEU A 277 -1.48 0.33 1.73
N VAL A 278 -0.58 -0.66 1.80
CA VAL A 278 0.83 -0.45 2.13
C VAL A 278 1.47 0.45 1.09
N MET A 279 1.21 0.22 -0.20
CA MET A 279 1.74 1.06 -1.27
C MET A 279 1.27 2.52 -1.14
N LEU A 280 -0.03 2.75 -0.90
CA LEU A 280 -0.60 4.09 -0.75
C LEU A 280 -0.09 4.79 0.51
N VAL A 281 -0.13 4.11 1.65
CA VAL A 281 0.19 4.70 2.96
C VAL A 281 1.69 4.96 3.07
N SER A 282 2.56 4.03 2.68
CA SER A 282 4.00 4.20 2.83
C SER A 282 4.59 5.25 1.89
N THR A 283 4.04 5.42 0.68
CA THR A 283 4.45 6.50 -0.23
C THR A 283 3.99 7.88 0.25
N ASP A 284 2.77 7.98 0.80
CA ASP A 284 2.28 9.22 1.39
C ASP A 284 3.03 9.58 2.68
N ILE A 285 3.35 8.60 3.55
CA ILE A 285 4.24 8.81 4.70
C ILE A 285 5.58 9.35 4.23
N ALA A 286 6.25 8.68 3.28
CA ALA A 286 7.56 9.10 2.77
C ALA A 286 7.55 10.55 2.26
N PHE A 287 6.49 10.92 1.53
CA PHE A 287 6.32 12.29 1.06
C PHE A 287 6.16 13.30 2.21
N ARG A 288 5.34 12.98 3.21
CA ARG A 288 5.07 13.86 4.36
C ARG A 288 6.27 14.00 5.30
N THR A 289 6.99 12.90 5.57
CA THR A 289 8.18 12.91 6.44
C THR A 289 9.44 13.40 5.74
N ARG A 290 9.38 13.56 4.41
CA ARG A 290 10.55 13.88 3.56
C ARG A 290 11.66 12.82 3.66
N GLU A 291 11.28 11.60 4.03
CA GLU A 291 12.20 10.47 4.06
C GLU A 291 12.31 9.83 2.67
N PRO A 292 13.45 9.22 2.33
CA PRO A 292 13.58 8.47 1.09
C PRO A 292 12.50 7.40 0.96
N VAL A 293 11.74 7.45 -0.13
CA VAL A 293 10.61 6.53 -0.39
C VAL A 293 11.06 5.09 -0.35
N ALA A 294 12.23 4.79 -0.91
CA ALA A 294 12.82 3.45 -0.87
C ALA A 294 13.04 2.91 0.56
N LEU A 295 13.21 3.77 1.57
CA LEU A 295 13.26 3.34 2.97
C LEU A 295 11.85 3.03 3.49
N CYS A 296 10.90 3.95 3.43
CA CYS A 296 9.55 3.72 3.97
C CYS A 296 8.79 2.61 3.21
N PHE A 297 8.71 2.73 1.89
CA PHE A 297 8.02 1.78 1.01
C PHE A 297 8.76 0.44 0.95
N GLY A 298 10.09 0.48 0.77
CA GLY A 298 10.90 -0.72 0.67
C GLY A 298 10.95 -1.52 1.98
N LEU A 299 11.03 -0.88 3.15
CA LEU A 299 10.97 -1.58 4.44
C LEU A 299 9.60 -2.20 4.72
N ALA A 300 8.51 -1.52 4.33
CA ALA A 300 7.16 -2.06 4.50
C ALA A 300 6.97 -3.35 3.67
N LEU A 301 7.38 -3.34 2.41
CA LEU A 301 7.37 -4.52 1.53
C LEU A 301 8.31 -5.60 2.03
N LEU A 302 9.53 -5.24 2.45
CA LEU A 302 10.49 -6.17 3.03
C LEU A 302 9.89 -6.88 4.24
N GLY A 303 9.22 -6.17 5.15
CA GLY A 303 8.55 -6.76 6.31
C GLY A 303 7.52 -7.82 5.89
N MET A 304 6.62 -7.48 4.97
CA MET A 304 5.59 -8.40 4.49
C MET A 304 6.19 -9.64 3.79
N ARG A 305 7.20 -9.45 2.94
CA ARG A 305 7.87 -10.55 2.24
C ARG A 305 8.72 -11.40 3.18
N THR A 306 9.32 -10.82 4.21
CA THR A 306 10.04 -11.56 5.25
C THR A 306 9.11 -12.50 6.00
N GLY A 307 7.93 -12.02 6.41
CA GLY A 307 6.89 -12.87 6.99
C GLY A 307 6.50 -14.03 6.08
N THR A 308 6.24 -13.73 4.80
CA THR A 308 5.88 -14.74 3.79
C THR A 308 6.94 -15.83 3.67
N THR A 309 8.22 -15.44 3.66
CA THR A 309 9.36 -16.35 3.54
C THR A 309 9.54 -17.22 4.78
N ILE A 310 9.48 -16.63 5.99
CA ILE A 310 9.59 -17.36 7.26
C ILE A 310 8.48 -18.40 7.36
N ALA A 311 7.23 -17.99 7.11
CA ALA A 311 6.09 -18.90 7.18
C ALA A 311 6.16 -20.00 6.11
N SER A 312 6.58 -19.67 4.89
CA SER A 312 6.79 -20.67 3.84
C SER A 312 7.85 -21.70 4.25
N ALA A 313 8.95 -21.26 4.86
CA ALA A 313 9.99 -22.16 5.37
C ALA A 313 9.47 -23.06 6.49
N ALA A 314 8.67 -22.49 7.40
CA ALA A 314 8.04 -23.23 8.49
C ALA A 314 7.10 -24.33 7.98
N VAL A 315 6.31 -24.07 6.93
CA VAL A 315 5.46 -25.09 6.30
C VAL A 315 6.28 -26.28 5.82
N TYR A 316 7.42 -26.07 5.15
CA TYR A 316 8.28 -27.18 4.74
C TYR A 316 8.81 -27.97 5.93
N ALA A 317 9.31 -27.29 6.96
CA ALA A 317 9.82 -27.93 8.16
C ALA A 317 8.74 -28.77 8.86
N PHE A 318 7.52 -28.24 9.02
CA PHE A 318 6.41 -28.94 9.67
C PHE A 318 5.83 -30.07 8.83
N THR A 319 5.77 -29.92 7.51
CA THR A 319 5.33 -31.00 6.61
C THR A 319 6.35 -32.13 6.59
N SER A 320 7.65 -31.81 6.59
CA SER A 320 8.73 -32.81 6.62
C SER A 320 8.86 -33.57 7.95
N SER A 321 8.32 -33.02 9.04
CA SER A 321 8.32 -33.64 10.37
C SER A 321 6.99 -34.30 10.73
N GLU A 322 6.07 -34.41 9.76
CA GLU A 322 4.71 -34.98 9.93
C GLU A 322 3.85 -34.25 10.97
N LEU A 323 4.28 -33.07 11.46
CA LEU A 323 3.51 -32.23 12.38
C LEU A 323 2.35 -31.52 11.68
N LEU A 324 2.47 -31.29 10.37
CA LEU A 324 1.48 -30.59 9.56
C LEU A 324 1.06 -31.47 8.37
N ASP A 325 -0.18 -31.95 8.42
CA ASP A 325 -0.81 -32.76 7.39
C ASP A 325 -2.25 -32.30 7.11
N ALA A 326 -3.00 -33.09 6.35
CA ALA A 326 -4.40 -32.78 6.07
C ALA A 326 -5.28 -32.72 7.33
N GLN A 327 -5.04 -33.60 8.31
CA GLN A 327 -5.85 -33.71 9.53
C GLN A 327 -5.54 -32.60 10.53
N THR A 328 -4.28 -32.19 10.65
CA THR A 328 -3.84 -31.12 11.57
C THR A 328 -3.96 -29.71 10.97
N SER A 329 -4.24 -29.60 9.67
CA SER A 329 -4.39 -28.32 8.96
C SER A 329 -5.40 -27.35 9.60
N HIS A 330 -6.52 -27.87 10.11
CA HIS A 330 -7.55 -27.09 10.79
C HIS A 330 -7.01 -26.36 12.03
N VAL A 331 -6.11 -27.00 12.79
CA VAL A 331 -5.47 -26.39 13.96
C VAL A 331 -4.56 -25.25 13.53
N ALA A 332 -3.80 -25.44 12.46
CA ALA A 332 -2.91 -24.41 11.94
C ALA A 332 -3.68 -23.19 11.40
N TYR A 333 -4.83 -23.39 10.75
CA TYR A 333 -5.71 -22.29 10.35
C TYR A 333 -6.31 -21.57 11.56
N LEU A 334 -6.69 -22.29 12.62
CA LEU A 334 -7.17 -21.67 13.86
C LEU A 334 -6.11 -20.77 14.50
N VAL A 335 -4.85 -21.22 14.55
CA VAL A 335 -3.72 -20.40 15.03
C VAL A 335 -3.57 -19.15 14.16
N CYS A 336 -3.66 -19.27 12.83
CA CYS A 336 -3.64 -18.12 11.93
C CYS A 336 -4.79 -17.13 12.20
N ILE A 337 -6.00 -17.62 12.50
CA ILE A 337 -7.15 -16.77 12.84
C ILE A 337 -6.84 -15.97 14.10
N VAL A 338 -6.34 -16.63 15.15
CA VAL A 338 -5.97 -15.95 16.41
C VAL A 338 -4.92 -14.88 16.15
N ILE A 339 -3.89 -15.17 15.34
CA ILE A 339 -2.86 -14.20 14.95
C ILE A 339 -3.48 -12.99 14.25
N VAL A 340 -4.32 -13.19 13.23
CA VAL A 340 -4.97 -12.09 12.48
C VAL A 340 -5.85 -11.24 13.41
N VAL A 341 -6.65 -11.88 14.27
CA VAL A 341 -7.54 -11.18 15.21
C VAL A 341 -6.72 -10.36 16.21
N LEU A 342 -5.66 -10.93 16.78
CA LEU A 342 -4.77 -10.20 17.69
C LEU A 342 -4.11 -9.00 16.99
N ILE A 343 -3.66 -9.15 15.75
CA ILE A 343 -3.07 -8.04 15.00
C ILE A 343 -4.11 -6.94 14.76
N GLY A 344 -5.29 -7.30 14.26
CA GLY A 344 -6.34 -6.35 13.90
C GLY A 344 -6.97 -5.65 15.10
N CYS A 345 -7.06 -6.33 16.26
CA CYS A 345 -7.65 -5.77 17.48
C CYS A 345 -6.64 -5.07 18.39
N VAL A 346 -5.36 -5.48 18.41
CA VAL A 346 -4.39 -5.03 19.43
C VAL A 346 -3.18 -4.31 18.82
N VAL A 347 -2.67 -4.76 17.67
CA VAL A 347 -1.38 -4.28 17.13
C VAL A 347 -1.55 -3.08 16.20
N PHE A 348 -2.46 -3.19 15.22
CA PHE A 348 -2.67 -2.17 14.20
C PHE A 348 -4.16 -2.04 13.86
N THR A 349 -4.84 -1.20 14.65
CA THR A 349 -6.28 -0.96 14.58
C THR A 349 -6.63 0.15 13.58
N GLN A 350 -7.92 0.31 13.27
CA GLN A 350 -8.41 1.48 12.52
C GLN A 350 -8.06 2.81 13.20
N VAL A 351 -8.03 2.83 14.53
CA VAL A 351 -7.67 4.03 15.31
C VAL A 351 -6.20 4.38 15.10
N ASP A 352 -5.34 3.37 15.01
CA ASP A 352 -3.92 3.57 14.73
C ASP A 352 -3.70 4.12 13.31
N LEU A 353 -4.45 3.62 12.33
CA LEU A 353 -4.46 4.19 10.98
C LEU A 353 -4.99 5.64 10.99
N MET A 354 -5.97 5.97 11.82
CA MET A 354 -6.49 7.36 11.97
C MET A 354 -5.42 8.30 12.52
N LYS A 355 -4.68 7.86 13.55
CA LYS A 355 -3.59 8.66 14.15
C LYS A 355 -2.50 8.98 13.13
N LEU A 356 -2.17 8.03 12.26
CA LEU A 356 -1.19 8.21 11.20
C LEU A 356 -1.56 9.31 10.20
N TYR A 357 -2.85 9.62 10.05
CA TYR A 357 -3.37 10.64 9.16
C TYR A 357 -3.79 11.94 9.87
N ARG A 358 -3.56 12.08 11.18
CA ARG A 358 -3.86 13.32 11.91
C ARG A 358 -2.88 14.44 11.52
N PRO A 359 -3.36 15.60 11.04
CA PRO A 359 -2.51 16.78 10.89
C PRO A 359 -1.93 17.19 12.25
N LYS A 360 -0.67 17.69 12.32
CA LYS A 360 -0.33 18.58 13.45
C LYS A 360 -1.33 19.72 13.35
N PRO A 361 -1.99 20.12 14.44
CA PRO A 361 -2.20 21.54 14.61
C PRO A 361 -0.79 22.12 14.57
N THR A 362 -0.43 22.78 13.47
CA THR A 362 0.81 23.56 13.42
C THR A 362 0.81 24.35 14.72
N GLU A 363 1.79 24.15 15.60
CA GLU A 363 2.19 25.20 16.52
C GLU A 363 2.60 26.32 15.60
N THR A 364 1.62 27.10 15.17
CA THR A 364 1.80 28.36 14.53
C THR A 364 2.65 29.12 15.51
N THR A 365 3.94 29.22 15.20
CA THR A 365 4.72 30.38 15.58
C THR A 365 3.78 31.55 15.35
N ILE A 366 3.48 32.26 16.44
CA ILE A 366 2.47 33.32 16.49
C ILE A 366 2.63 34.27 15.29
N ASP A 367 3.86 34.42 14.80
CA ASP A 367 4.32 35.14 13.61
C ASP A 367 3.68 34.71 12.27
N GLY A 368 3.49 33.41 12.01
CA GLY A 368 2.94 32.91 10.73
C GLY A 368 1.43 33.08 10.61
N THR A 369 0.70 32.83 11.70
CA THR A 369 -0.74 33.10 11.81
C THR A 369 -1.05 34.58 11.75
N ALA A 370 -0.25 35.42 12.40
CA ALA A 370 -0.42 36.86 12.37
C ALA A 370 -0.29 37.39 10.93
N ALA A 371 0.72 36.94 10.18
CA ALA A 371 0.91 37.32 8.78
C ALA A 371 -0.25 36.88 7.87
N ARG A 372 -0.76 35.65 8.03
CA ARG A 372 -1.91 35.15 7.25
C ARG A 372 -3.21 35.86 7.61
N CYS A 373 -3.45 36.11 8.90
CA CYS A 373 -4.60 36.89 9.35
C CYS A 373 -4.54 38.33 8.83
N ALA A 374 -3.36 38.94 8.79
CA ALA A 374 -3.16 40.27 8.21
C ALA A 374 -3.47 40.29 6.71
N HIS A 375 -3.02 39.28 5.96
CA HIS A 375 -3.31 39.17 4.53
C HIS A 375 -4.81 38.96 4.24
N ILE A 376 -5.48 38.10 5.00
CA ILE A 376 -6.93 37.89 4.90
C ILE A 376 -7.69 39.17 5.30
N ALA A 377 -7.21 39.87 6.32
CA ALA A 377 -7.76 41.15 6.74
C ALA A 377 -7.78 42.18 5.61
N GLU A 378 -6.68 42.27 4.88
CA GLU A 378 -6.53 43.16 3.73
C GLU A 378 -7.46 42.77 2.57
N ILE A 379 -7.48 41.49 2.18
CA ILE A 379 -8.30 41.03 1.04
C ILE A 379 -9.80 41.16 1.33
N CYS A 380 -10.23 40.87 2.56
CA CYS A 380 -11.65 40.84 2.95
C CYS A 380 -12.12 42.15 3.61
N GLY A 381 -11.27 43.17 3.71
CA GLY A 381 -11.65 44.49 4.26
C GLY A 381 -12.08 44.44 5.74
N LEU A 382 -11.33 43.68 6.54
CA LEU A 382 -11.55 43.63 7.99
C LEU A 382 -11.00 44.90 8.65
N THR A 383 -11.72 45.40 9.65
CA THR A 383 -11.27 46.53 10.47
C THR A 383 -10.12 46.09 11.37
N PRO A 384 -9.29 47.02 11.88
CA PRO A 384 -8.20 46.68 12.79
C PRO A 384 -8.65 45.83 13.98
N ARG A 385 -9.83 46.14 14.54
CA ARG A 385 -10.40 45.41 15.66
C ARG A 385 -10.90 44.01 15.28
N GLU A 386 -11.47 43.85 14.10
CA GLU A 386 -11.82 42.52 13.59
C GLU A 386 -10.57 41.68 13.30
N THR A 387 -9.45 42.30 12.88
CA THR A 387 -8.17 41.61 12.67
C THR A 387 -7.59 41.08 13.97
N GLU A 388 -7.62 41.85 15.05
CA GLU A 388 -7.19 41.40 16.39
C GLU A 388 -8.05 40.22 16.88
N VAL A 389 -9.37 40.32 16.71
CA VAL A 389 -10.30 39.23 17.05
C VAL A 389 -10.04 38.00 16.17
N LEU A 390 -9.79 38.17 14.87
CA LEU A 390 -9.45 37.08 13.94
C LEU A 390 -8.17 36.36 14.36
N GLN A 391 -7.11 37.08 14.75
CA GLN A 391 -5.86 36.49 15.20
C GLN A 391 -6.06 35.60 16.44
N LEU A 392 -6.78 36.10 17.45
CA LEU A 392 -7.07 35.33 18.66
C LEU A 392 -8.02 34.15 18.37
N LEU A 393 -8.99 34.33 17.48
CA LEU A 393 -9.92 33.30 17.06
C LEU A 393 -9.18 32.17 16.33
N ALA A 394 -8.27 32.53 15.41
CA ALA A 394 -7.39 31.61 14.66
C ALA A 394 -6.40 30.88 15.57
N ALA A 395 -5.94 31.52 16.65
CA ALA A 395 -5.13 30.89 17.70
C ALA A 395 -5.94 29.96 18.63
N GLY A 396 -7.20 29.66 18.30
CA GLY A 396 -8.01 28.70 19.05
C GLY A 396 -8.67 29.28 20.31
N ARG A 397 -8.62 30.60 20.55
CA ARG A 397 -9.18 31.22 21.76
C ARG A 397 -10.71 31.31 21.71
N SER A 398 -11.34 31.27 22.87
CA SER A 398 -12.80 31.37 23.06
C SER A 398 -13.26 32.82 23.22
N ALA A 399 -14.54 33.11 22.96
CA ALA A 399 -15.08 34.48 23.09
C ALA A 399 -14.88 35.10 24.50
N PRO A 400 -15.04 34.35 25.62
CA PRO A 400 -14.72 34.88 26.96
C PRO A 400 -13.24 35.22 27.13
N TYR A 401 -12.33 34.41 26.56
CA TYR A 401 -10.90 34.70 26.60
C TYR A 401 -10.56 35.97 25.80
N ILE A 402 -11.10 36.09 24.59
CA ILE A 402 -10.91 37.27 23.72
C ILE A 402 -11.47 38.54 24.39
N SER A 403 -12.60 38.42 25.08
CA SER A 403 -13.20 39.51 25.85
C SER A 403 -12.27 40.02 26.95
N GLY A 404 -11.62 39.10 27.68
CA GLY A 404 -10.63 39.44 28.71
C GLY A 404 -9.35 40.04 28.14
N GLU A 405 -8.82 39.47 27.06
CA GLU A 405 -7.57 39.91 26.42
C GLU A 405 -7.70 41.30 25.77
N LEU A 406 -8.83 41.54 25.11
CA LEU A 406 -9.08 42.80 24.39
C LEU A 406 -9.83 43.84 25.23
N TYR A 407 -10.16 43.54 26.49
CA TYR A 407 -10.92 44.42 27.39
C TYR A 407 -12.25 44.93 26.80
N ILE A 408 -13.03 44.04 26.19
CA ILE A 408 -14.36 44.35 25.60
C ILE A 408 -15.41 43.35 26.05
N ALA A 409 -16.69 43.74 26.03
CA ALA A 409 -17.79 42.85 26.40
C ALA A 409 -17.87 41.61 25.47
N GLU A 410 -18.22 40.45 26.03
CA GLU A 410 -18.35 39.20 25.26
C GLU A 410 -19.39 39.30 24.13
N SER A 411 -20.46 40.09 24.34
CA SER A 411 -21.46 40.40 23.30
C SER A 411 -20.83 41.11 22.10
N THR A 412 -19.91 42.05 22.34
CA THR A 412 -19.16 42.77 21.30
C THR A 412 -18.21 41.84 20.56
N VAL A 413 -17.55 40.90 21.26
CA VAL A 413 -16.71 39.87 20.62
C VAL A 413 -17.56 39.00 19.68
N LYS A 414 -18.73 38.52 20.13
CA LYS A 414 -19.65 37.75 19.29
C LYS A 414 -20.10 38.53 18.05
N HIS A 415 -20.33 39.83 18.20
CA HIS A 415 -20.64 40.71 17.07
C HIS A 415 -19.49 40.79 16.06
N HIS A 416 -18.25 40.99 16.53
CA HIS A 416 -17.07 40.97 15.66
C HIS A 416 -16.90 39.62 14.95
N ILE A 417 -17.06 38.49 15.65
CA ILE A 417 -16.98 37.14 15.03
C ILE A 417 -18.02 36.98 13.91
N SER A 418 -19.26 37.41 14.14
CA SER A 418 -20.31 37.35 13.12
C SER A 418 -19.99 38.22 11.90
N SER A 419 -19.45 39.42 12.12
CA SER A 419 -19.00 40.30 11.04
C SER A 419 -17.83 39.70 10.25
N ILE A 420 -16.86 39.08 10.93
CA ILE A 420 -15.72 38.37 10.33
C ILE A 420 -16.21 37.25 9.42
N TYR A 421 -17.10 36.38 9.92
CA TYR A 421 -17.70 35.30 9.14
C TYR A 421 -18.36 35.80 7.86
N ARG A 422 -19.17 36.86 7.96
CA ARG A 422 -19.82 37.47 6.80
C ARG A 422 -18.83 38.06 5.79
N LYS A 423 -17.77 38.73 6.25
CA LYS A 423 -16.76 39.36 5.38
C LYS A 423 -15.84 38.35 4.71
N ILE A 424 -15.57 37.22 5.36
CA ILE A 424 -14.73 36.14 4.83
C ILE A 424 -15.54 35.14 4.00
N GLY A 425 -16.87 35.08 4.18
CA GLY A 425 -17.76 34.17 3.44
C GLY A 425 -17.84 32.76 4.04
N VAL A 426 -17.66 32.64 5.36
CA VAL A 426 -17.70 31.37 6.09
C VAL A 426 -18.83 31.37 7.11
N TYR A 427 -19.35 30.19 7.47
CA TYR A 427 -20.53 30.06 8.34
C TYR A 427 -20.20 29.52 9.73
N ASP A 428 -19.03 28.92 9.90
CA ASP A 428 -18.61 28.29 11.14
C ASP A 428 -17.11 28.42 11.37
N ARG A 429 -16.69 28.11 12.60
CA ARG A 429 -15.32 28.24 13.04
C ARG A 429 -14.37 27.30 12.28
N GLN A 430 -14.79 26.10 11.94
CA GLN A 430 -13.96 25.14 11.23
C GLN A 430 -13.66 25.64 9.82
N SER A 431 -14.69 26.11 9.11
CA SER A 431 -14.57 26.74 7.80
C SER A 431 -13.65 27.97 7.82
N LEU A 432 -13.72 28.80 8.87
CA LEU A 432 -12.79 29.92 9.05
C LEU A 432 -11.33 29.44 9.21
N MET A 433 -11.12 28.40 10.01
CA MET A 433 -9.78 27.83 10.23
C MET A 433 -9.20 27.28 8.93
N ASP A 434 -10.00 26.61 8.12
CA ASP A 434 -9.57 26.08 6.83
C ASP A 434 -9.10 27.20 5.88
N VAL A 435 -9.81 28.34 5.84
CA VAL A 435 -9.41 29.52 5.06
C VAL A 435 -8.08 30.10 5.56
N VAL A 436 -7.91 30.25 6.88
CA VAL A 436 -6.68 30.78 7.49
C VAL A 436 -5.48 29.83 7.27
N LEU A 437 -5.71 28.52 7.28
CA LEU A 437 -4.67 27.50 7.09
C LEU A 437 -4.28 27.32 5.63
N GLN A 438 -5.22 27.45 4.69
CA GLN A 438 -4.97 27.28 3.26
C GLN A 438 -4.41 28.54 2.58
N GLY A 439 -4.51 29.72 3.22
CA GLY A 439 -3.98 30.98 2.68
C GLY A 439 -4.70 31.48 1.42
N ALA A 440 -5.80 30.84 1.03
CA ALA A 440 -6.62 31.21 -0.11
C ALA A 440 -7.82 32.01 0.42
N ALA A 441 -7.83 33.32 0.17
CA ALA A 441 -9.00 34.13 0.43
C ALA A 441 -10.12 33.73 -0.54
N GLY A 442 -11.15 33.06 -0.02
CA GLY A 442 -12.35 32.73 -0.77
C GLY A 442 -13.20 33.97 -1.03
N LYS A 443 -12.93 34.68 -2.13
CA LYS A 443 -13.93 35.57 -2.78
C LYS A 443 -14.70 34.87 -3.91
N GLY A 444 -14.33 33.62 -4.25
CA GLY A 444 -14.79 32.92 -5.46
C GLY A 444 -15.73 31.72 -5.26
N ALA A 445 -16.30 31.47 -4.07
CA ALA A 445 -17.39 30.49 -3.93
C ALA A 445 -18.79 31.10 -4.22
N LEU A 446 -18.84 32.35 -4.73
CA LEU A 446 -20.08 33.08 -5.00
C LEU A 446 -20.14 33.76 -6.39
N ALA A 447 -19.20 33.50 -7.30
CA ALA A 447 -19.30 33.94 -8.69
C ALA A 447 -18.37 33.13 -9.60
N ASP A 448 -18.70 31.86 -9.83
CA ASP A 448 -18.66 31.14 -11.12
C ASP A 448 -18.89 29.64 -10.91
#